data_AF-A0A958K0A0-F1
#
_entry.id   AF-A0A958K0A0-F1
#
_cell.length_a   1.000
_cell.length_b   1.000
_cell.length_c   1.000
_cell.angle_alpha   90.00
_cell.angle_beta   90.00
_cell.angle_gamma   90.00
#
_symmetry.space_group_name_H-M   'P 1'
#
loop_
_entity.id
_entity.type
_entity.pdbx_description
1 polymer ?
#
loop_
_entity_poly.entity_id
_entity_poly.type
_entity_poly.pdbx_seq_one_letter_code
_entity_poly.pdbx_strand_id
1 'polypeptide(L)'
;SILLFLCYSGRIWTLFSPLLFLVWANIHAGALLGAIVHFSFFINDRQATPARRITFFALSGIALLCNPSGLSLVTYPLQYAFSSNGDFSLLREWQSPLVSYSFQELAILLAPLFLGLIACILAFVRSKNRTEAFLFLLTFAMGMKSERFIPFAAMFLPFILLSVLPESEKRLSVRIEALLSFILLGCASLYTFSFPFHPSAFAYMVRQEKIPVVMCQFLREQNLNGNVFARYALAAHIPYCTNGNLKVFIDGRADTIYPPEIFSLYRSIYNLTPGWEKQLNDSHTDYVLWTKKGAFLSALQQSTDWELLFEDHISYLFRRKGAYPNLSPFTPTGPYAALSRAIAMSSKHLYKKAEEALLSAASEHFPAPEICRTHAKLIAYQNRFEEAYEKLQECQKLYPYPSRLQLLEETEKRLRKYEPWYGRVDFPSITLY
;
A
#
# COMPACT_ATOMS: atom_id res chain seq x y z
N SER A 1 7.63 -12.18 -14.75
CA SER A 1 8.95 -12.52 -15.34
C SER A 1 9.05 -13.97 -15.82
N ILE A 2 8.79 -14.97 -14.97
CA ILE A 2 8.88 -16.40 -15.37
C ILE A 2 7.97 -16.70 -16.58
N LEU A 3 6.69 -16.32 -16.54
CA LEU A 3 5.77 -16.52 -17.66
C LEU A 3 6.29 -15.93 -18.98
N LEU A 4 6.82 -14.71 -18.95
CA LEU A 4 7.38 -14.06 -20.14
C LEU A 4 8.60 -14.83 -20.65
N PHE A 5 9.48 -15.26 -19.76
CA PHE A 5 10.60 -16.13 -20.13
C PHE A 5 10.10 -17.40 -20.82
N LEU A 6 9.06 -18.06 -20.30
CA LEU A 6 8.46 -19.24 -20.94
C LEU A 6 7.90 -18.93 -22.34
N CYS A 7 7.22 -17.79 -22.51
CA CYS A 7 6.69 -17.35 -23.80
C CYS A 7 7.81 -17.13 -24.84
N TYR A 8 8.97 -16.62 -24.42
CA TYR A 8 10.11 -16.38 -25.32
C TYR A 8 11.03 -17.60 -25.52
N SER A 9 11.07 -18.55 -24.56
CA SER A 9 11.99 -19.70 -24.56
C SER A 9 11.53 -20.91 -25.39
N GLY A 10 10.30 -20.89 -25.90
CA GLY A 10 9.81 -21.85 -26.90
C GLY A 10 9.13 -23.13 -26.36
N ARG A 11 9.11 -24.15 -27.23
CA ARG A 11 8.06 -25.18 -27.35
C ARG A 11 7.80 -26.08 -26.14
N ILE A 12 8.80 -26.42 -25.33
CA ILE A 12 8.64 -27.47 -24.30
C ILE A 12 7.69 -27.05 -23.18
N TRP A 13 7.64 -25.75 -22.89
CA TRP A 13 6.85 -25.19 -21.79
C TRP A 13 5.36 -25.14 -22.09
N THR A 14 4.98 -25.09 -23.38
CA THR A 14 3.56 -25.09 -23.80
C THR A 14 2.82 -26.38 -23.45
N LEU A 15 3.55 -27.49 -23.26
CA LEU A 15 2.99 -28.75 -22.79
C LEU A 15 2.68 -28.71 -21.28
N PHE A 16 3.40 -27.88 -20.52
CA PHE A 16 3.20 -27.70 -19.08
C PHE A 16 2.23 -26.56 -18.74
N SER A 17 1.82 -25.76 -19.74
CA SER A 17 0.89 -24.63 -19.54
C SER A 17 -0.44 -25.04 -18.88
N PRO A 18 -1.09 -26.17 -19.20
CA PRO A 18 -2.29 -26.59 -18.48
C PRO A 18 -2.04 -26.80 -16.99
N LEU A 19 -0.93 -27.43 -16.62
CA LEU A 19 -0.57 -27.62 -15.21
C LEU A 19 -0.28 -26.28 -14.52
N LEU A 20 0.41 -25.37 -15.20
CA LEU A 20 0.65 -24.02 -14.70
C LEU A 20 -0.68 -23.30 -14.41
N PHE A 21 -1.64 -23.34 -15.33
CA PHE A 21 -2.94 -22.69 -15.13
C PHE A 21 -3.80 -23.37 -14.08
N LEU A 22 -3.74 -24.70 -13.98
CA LEU A 22 -4.42 -25.45 -12.92
C LEU A 22 -3.93 -24.99 -11.54
N VAL A 23 -2.62 -24.92 -11.35
CA VAL A 23 -2.06 -24.45 -10.07
C VAL A 23 -2.36 -22.97 -9.86
N TRP A 24 -2.11 -22.13 -10.87
CA TRP A 24 -2.25 -20.68 -10.75
C TRP A 24 -3.69 -20.26 -10.45
N ALA A 25 -4.69 -20.81 -11.15
CA ALA A 25 -6.10 -20.49 -10.94
C ALA A 25 -6.59 -20.81 -9.52
N ASN A 26 -5.93 -21.74 -8.82
CA ASN A 26 -6.27 -22.14 -7.45
C ASN A 26 -5.51 -21.35 -6.36
N ILE A 27 -4.45 -20.62 -6.72
CA ILE A 27 -3.63 -19.88 -5.74
C ILE A 27 -3.69 -18.36 -5.89
N HIS A 28 -4.08 -17.84 -7.07
CA HIS A 28 -4.01 -16.39 -7.32
C HIS A 28 -4.94 -15.92 -8.45
N ALA A 29 -5.76 -14.90 -8.19
CA ALA A 29 -6.74 -14.35 -9.13
C ALA A 29 -6.13 -13.76 -10.43
N GLY A 30 -4.86 -13.33 -10.37
CA GLY A 30 -4.07 -12.87 -11.53
C GLY A 30 -3.85 -13.91 -12.63
N ALA A 31 -4.30 -15.17 -12.46
CA ALA A 31 -4.26 -16.21 -13.49
C ALA A 31 -4.92 -15.78 -14.81
N LEU A 32 -5.97 -14.96 -14.77
CA LEU A 32 -6.63 -14.44 -15.98
C LEU A 32 -5.70 -13.57 -16.83
N LEU A 33 -4.99 -12.61 -16.21
CA LEU A 33 -4.02 -11.78 -16.92
C LEU A 33 -2.87 -12.63 -17.46
N GLY A 34 -2.42 -13.62 -16.67
CA GLY A 34 -1.45 -14.62 -17.13
C GLY A 34 -1.94 -15.40 -18.36
N ALA A 35 -3.21 -15.81 -18.38
CA ALA A 35 -3.83 -16.49 -19.51
C ALA A 35 -3.89 -15.60 -20.75
N ILE A 36 -4.31 -14.33 -20.62
CA ILE A 36 -4.30 -13.35 -21.72
C ILE A 36 -2.90 -13.24 -22.32
N VAL A 37 -1.88 -13.00 -21.49
CA VAL A 37 -0.48 -12.92 -21.94
C VAL A 37 -0.10 -14.20 -22.68
N HIS A 38 -0.27 -15.35 -22.06
CA HIS A 38 0.19 -16.62 -22.62
C HIS A 38 -0.52 -16.99 -23.93
N PHE A 39 -1.83 -16.76 -24.00
CA PHE A 39 -2.68 -17.02 -25.15
C PHE A 39 -2.34 -16.07 -26.31
N SER A 40 -2.05 -14.79 -26.04
CA SER A 40 -1.61 -13.83 -27.05
C SER A 40 -0.25 -14.18 -27.67
N PHE A 41 0.66 -14.81 -26.94
CA PHE A 41 1.90 -15.34 -27.53
C PHE A 41 1.63 -16.59 -28.38
N PHE A 42 0.80 -17.52 -27.90
CA PHE A 42 0.58 -18.79 -28.59
C PHE A 42 -0.32 -18.67 -29.83
N ILE A 43 -1.25 -17.71 -29.86
CA ILE A 43 -2.05 -17.41 -31.06
C ILE A 43 -1.16 -16.93 -32.23
N ASN A 44 -0.02 -16.31 -31.93
CA ASN A 44 0.92 -15.81 -32.92
C ASN A 44 2.10 -16.77 -33.20
N ASP A 45 2.14 -17.97 -32.57
CA ASP A 45 3.18 -18.98 -32.81
C ASP A 45 3.00 -19.63 -34.19
N ARG A 46 3.68 -19.09 -35.21
CA ARG A 46 3.62 -19.57 -36.59
C ARG A 46 4.04 -21.03 -36.77
N GLN A 47 4.72 -21.62 -35.80
CA GLN A 47 5.22 -22.98 -35.90
C GLN A 47 4.28 -24.03 -35.27
N ALA A 48 3.24 -23.60 -34.57
CA ALA A 48 2.26 -24.50 -33.96
C ALA A 48 1.22 -24.97 -35.00
N THR A 49 1.05 -26.30 -35.11
CA THR A 49 0.00 -26.91 -35.93
C THR A 49 -1.40 -26.55 -35.40
N PRO A 50 -2.45 -26.54 -36.25
CA PRO A 50 -3.80 -26.26 -35.80
C PRO A 50 -4.26 -27.17 -34.65
N ALA A 51 -3.97 -28.47 -34.74
CA ALA A 51 -4.28 -29.43 -33.68
C ALA A 51 -3.62 -29.05 -32.34
N ARG A 52 -2.32 -28.72 -32.36
CA ARG A 52 -1.60 -28.30 -31.15
C ARG A 52 -2.16 -27.00 -30.55
N ARG A 53 -2.59 -26.06 -31.39
CA ARG A 53 -3.26 -24.83 -30.96
C ARG A 53 -4.57 -25.13 -30.24
N ILE A 54 -5.43 -25.93 -30.87
CA ILE A 54 -6.70 -26.34 -30.28
C ILE A 54 -6.47 -27.06 -28.94
N THR A 55 -5.56 -28.05 -28.91
CA THR A 55 -5.23 -28.78 -27.68
C THR A 55 -4.71 -27.85 -26.59
N PHE A 56 -3.82 -26.92 -26.91
CA PHE A 56 -3.31 -25.96 -25.93
C PHE A 56 -4.42 -25.07 -25.36
N PHE A 57 -5.23 -24.44 -26.22
CA PHE A 57 -6.31 -23.55 -25.78
C PHE A 57 -7.37 -24.31 -25.00
N ALA A 58 -7.74 -25.51 -25.44
CA ALA A 58 -8.71 -26.35 -24.76
C ALA A 58 -8.19 -26.79 -23.38
N LEU A 59 -7.01 -27.40 -23.30
CA LEU A 59 -6.49 -27.91 -22.03
C LEU A 59 -6.15 -26.79 -21.04
N SER A 60 -5.54 -25.70 -21.51
CA SER A 60 -5.21 -24.56 -20.66
C SER A 60 -6.46 -23.79 -20.24
N GLY A 61 -7.46 -23.67 -21.12
CA GLY A 61 -8.75 -23.08 -20.81
C GLY A 61 -9.54 -23.89 -19.79
N ILE A 62 -9.61 -25.22 -19.95
CA ILE A 62 -10.21 -26.13 -18.97
C ILE A 62 -9.46 -26.02 -17.63
N ALA A 63 -8.12 -26.08 -17.65
CA ALA A 63 -7.32 -25.97 -16.44
C ALA A 63 -7.53 -24.63 -15.70
N LEU A 64 -7.68 -23.52 -16.43
CA LEU A 64 -8.03 -22.22 -15.85
C LEU A 64 -9.39 -22.26 -15.13
N LEU A 65 -10.36 -23.01 -15.66
CA LEU A 65 -11.70 -23.17 -15.09
C LEU A 65 -11.76 -24.22 -13.97
N CYS A 66 -10.74 -25.06 -13.81
CA CYS A 66 -10.63 -26.04 -12.73
C CYS A 66 -10.21 -25.37 -11.40
N ASN A 67 -11.04 -24.48 -10.89
CA ASN A 67 -10.86 -23.78 -9.61
C ASN A 67 -12.23 -23.63 -8.90
N PRO A 68 -12.29 -23.36 -7.57
CA PRO A 68 -13.55 -23.22 -6.83
C PRO A 68 -14.52 -22.18 -7.40
N SER A 69 -14.00 -21.13 -8.04
CA SER A 69 -14.80 -20.06 -8.66
C SER A 69 -15.22 -20.38 -10.10
N GLY A 70 -14.69 -21.43 -10.72
CA GLY A 70 -15.03 -21.85 -12.07
C GLY A 70 -14.96 -20.72 -13.10
N LEU A 71 -16.09 -20.48 -13.78
CA LEU A 71 -16.24 -19.42 -14.78
C LEU A 71 -16.18 -18.00 -14.19
N SER A 72 -16.50 -17.85 -12.90
CA SER A 72 -16.46 -16.55 -12.22
C SER A 72 -15.06 -15.96 -12.18
N LEU A 73 -14.00 -16.78 -12.24
CA LEU A 73 -12.62 -16.30 -12.38
C LEU A 73 -12.43 -15.41 -13.62
N VAL A 74 -13.18 -15.69 -14.70
CA VAL A 74 -13.10 -14.97 -15.98
C VAL A 74 -14.12 -13.84 -16.04
N THR A 75 -15.36 -14.09 -15.64
CA THR A 75 -16.45 -13.12 -15.80
C THR A 75 -16.36 -11.97 -14.81
N TYR A 76 -15.89 -12.22 -13.59
CA TYR A 76 -15.89 -11.23 -12.52
C TYR A 76 -14.92 -10.05 -12.78
N PRO A 77 -13.64 -10.25 -13.18
CA PRO A 77 -12.78 -9.13 -13.56
C PRO A 77 -13.31 -8.32 -14.75
N LEU A 78 -14.03 -8.95 -15.67
CA LEU A 78 -14.66 -8.26 -16.81
C LEU A 78 -15.83 -7.41 -16.35
N GLN A 79 -16.71 -7.94 -15.50
CA GLN A 79 -17.79 -7.16 -14.89
C GLN A 79 -17.21 -5.93 -14.17
N TYR A 80 -16.13 -6.10 -13.41
CA TYR A 80 -15.43 -4.98 -12.79
C TYR A 80 -14.88 -3.98 -13.82
N ALA A 81 -14.18 -4.48 -14.85
CA ALA A 81 -13.57 -3.66 -15.88
C ALA A 81 -14.59 -2.82 -16.67
N PHE A 82 -15.83 -3.28 -16.81
CA PHE A 82 -16.89 -2.54 -17.50
C PHE A 82 -17.88 -1.84 -16.56
N SER A 83 -17.89 -2.17 -15.28
CA SER A 83 -18.65 -1.43 -14.28
C SER A 83 -17.98 -0.09 -13.95
N SER A 84 -18.77 0.97 -13.86
CA SER A 84 -18.36 2.30 -13.40
C SER A 84 -18.67 2.54 -11.92
N ASN A 85 -19.53 1.71 -11.32
CA ASN A 85 -20.19 1.97 -10.03
C ASN A 85 -19.74 1.01 -8.92
N GLY A 86 -18.62 0.31 -9.10
CA GLY A 86 -18.06 -0.54 -8.06
C GLY A 86 -17.64 0.31 -6.86
N ASP A 87 -18.14 -0.05 -5.68
CA ASP A 87 -17.87 0.64 -4.43
C ASP A 87 -16.37 0.77 -4.09
N PHE A 88 -15.58 -0.18 -4.57
CA PHE A 88 -14.13 -0.25 -4.45
C PHE A 88 -13.35 0.68 -5.40
N SER A 89 -13.99 1.27 -6.42
CA SER A 89 -13.35 2.28 -7.30
C SER A 89 -12.86 3.52 -6.54
N LEU A 90 -13.31 3.70 -5.29
CA LEU A 90 -12.86 4.76 -4.39
C LEU A 90 -11.62 4.37 -3.55
N LEU A 91 -11.23 3.10 -3.54
CA LEU A 91 -9.94 2.70 -2.96
C LEU A 91 -8.82 3.22 -3.86
N ARG A 92 -7.79 3.81 -3.25
CA ARG A 92 -6.68 4.45 -3.97
C ARG A 92 -6.07 3.55 -5.05
N GLU A 93 -5.82 2.28 -4.73
CA GLU A 93 -5.21 1.32 -5.66
C GLU A 93 -6.06 1.01 -6.91
N TRP A 94 -7.36 1.31 -6.84
CA TRP A 94 -8.32 1.13 -7.92
C TRP A 94 -8.60 2.43 -8.69
N GLN A 95 -8.07 3.56 -8.22
CA GLN A 95 -8.19 4.86 -8.88
C GLN A 95 -7.17 5.03 -10.01
N SER A 96 -7.51 5.94 -10.91
CA SER A 96 -6.58 6.39 -11.96
C SER A 96 -5.38 7.09 -11.33
N PRO A 97 -4.16 6.86 -11.86
CA PRO A 97 -2.98 7.61 -11.42
C PRO A 97 -3.13 9.12 -11.58
N LEU A 98 -4.02 9.58 -12.47
CA LEU A 98 -4.32 11.00 -12.70
C LEU A 98 -4.92 11.70 -11.47
N VAL A 99 -5.51 10.95 -10.53
CA VAL A 99 -6.14 11.49 -9.32
C VAL A 99 -5.20 11.38 -8.11
N SER A 100 -4.36 10.35 -8.08
CA SER A 100 -3.62 9.95 -6.88
C SER A 100 -2.21 10.52 -6.75
N TYR A 101 -1.71 11.20 -7.79
CA TYR A 101 -0.33 11.68 -7.89
C TYR A 101 -0.26 13.15 -8.27
N SER A 102 0.80 13.83 -7.80
CA SER A 102 1.13 15.18 -8.24
C SER A 102 1.58 15.21 -9.71
N PHE A 103 1.60 16.40 -10.32
CA PHE A 103 2.03 16.55 -11.72
C PHE A 103 3.45 16.02 -11.95
N GLN A 104 4.40 16.27 -11.04
CA GLN A 104 5.78 15.80 -11.19
C GLN A 104 5.86 14.27 -11.10
N GLU A 105 5.15 13.66 -10.16
CA GLU A 105 5.08 12.20 -10.02
C GLU A 105 4.44 11.55 -11.25
N LEU A 106 3.37 12.15 -11.76
CA LEU A 106 2.72 11.75 -13.01
C LEU A 106 3.67 11.84 -14.21
N ALA A 107 4.43 12.91 -14.33
CA ALA A 107 5.39 13.07 -15.42
C ALA A 107 6.46 11.96 -15.39
N ILE A 108 7.02 11.67 -14.22
CA ILE A 108 8.03 10.60 -14.06
C ILE A 108 7.43 9.23 -14.38
N LEU A 109 6.20 8.97 -13.91
CA LEU A 109 5.54 7.68 -14.06
C LEU A 109 5.04 7.44 -15.49
N LEU A 110 4.41 8.43 -16.10
CA LEU A 110 3.70 8.29 -17.36
C LEU A 110 4.56 8.63 -18.59
N ALA A 111 5.58 9.50 -18.49
CA ALA A 111 6.45 9.80 -19.63
C ALA A 111 7.05 8.55 -20.32
N PRO A 112 7.63 7.56 -19.61
CA PRO A 112 8.13 6.35 -20.25
C PRO A 112 7.01 5.51 -20.88
N LEU A 113 5.81 5.52 -20.29
CA LEU A 113 4.66 4.81 -20.85
C LEU A 113 4.10 5.48 -22.11
N PHE A 114 4.08 6.82 -22.16
CA PHE A 114 3.71 7.56 -23.37
C PHE A 114 4.72 7.32 -24.50
N LEU A 115 6.02 7.22 -24.18
CA LEU A 115 7.03 6.79 -25.16
C LEU A 115 6.71 5.38 -25.70
N GLY A 116 6.28 4.46 -24.83
CA GLY A 116 5.79 3.15 -25.24
C GLY A 116 4.56 3.20 -26.16
N LEU A 117 3.68 4.18 -25.96
CA LEU A 117 2.51 4.41 -26.83
C LEU A 117 2.94 4.84 -28.25
N ILE A 118 3.89 5.77 -28.33
CA ILE A 118 4.51 6.19 -29.60
C ILE A 118 5.19 4.98 -30.26
N ALA A 119 5.92 4.19 -29.48
CA ALA A 119 6.56 2.97 -29.95
C ALA A 119 5.54 1.95 -30.47
N CYS A 120 4.36 1.82 -29.86
CA CYS A 120 3.29 0.96 -30.37
C CYS A 120 2.85 1.39 -31.77
N ILE A 121 2.60 2.68 -32.00
CA ILE A 121 2.20 3.19 -33.32
C ILE A 121 3.26 2.85 -34.36
N LEU A 122 4.54 3.09 -34.03
CA LEU A 122 5.66 2.76 -34.92
C LEU A 122 5.83 1.25 -35.12
N ALA A 123 5.61 0.45 -34.09
CA ALA A 123 5.69 -1.01 -34.13
C ALA A 123 4.58 -1.63 -34.98
N PHE A 124 3.37 -1.05 -35.00
CA PHE A 124 2.29 -1.47 -35.90
C PHE A 124 2.62 -1.21 -37.37
N VAL A 125 3.39 -0.14 -37.65
CA VAL A 125 3.80 0.23 -39.01
C VAL A 125 5.05 -0.56 -39.45
N ARG A 126 6.03 -0.74 -38.56
CA ARG A 126 7.37 -1.25 -38.90
C ARG A 126 7.64 -2.70 -38.51
N SER A 127 6.92 -3.25 -37.52
CA SER A 127 7.26 -4.54 -36.92
C SER A 127 6.16 -5.59 -37.09
N LYS A 128 6.54 -6.87 -36.93
CA LYS A 128 5.59 -7.99 -36.84
C LYS A 128 5.15 -8.30 -35.40
N ASN A 129 5.63 -7.55 -34.40
CA ASN A 129 5.43 -7.82 -32.96
C ASN A 129 4.09 -7.26 -32.46
N ARG A 130 3.00 -7.82 -32.98
CA ARG A 130 1.63 -7.42 -32.64
C ARG A 130 1.22 -7.85 -31.23
N THR A 131 1.81 -8.93 -30.70
CA THR A 131 1.51 -9.44 -29.36
C THR A 131 1.93 -8.44 -28.28
N GLU A 132 3.19 -8.00 -28.33
CA GLU A 132 3.77 -7.10 -27.33
C GLU A 132 3.08 -5.74 -27.37
N ALA A 133 2.78 -5.21 -28.57
CA ALA A 133 2.02 -3.98 -28.72
C ALA A 133 0.61 -4.10 -28.14
N PHE A 134 -0.10 -5.21 -28.40
CA PHE A 134 -1.40 -5.47 -27.80
C PHE A 134 -1.33 -5.54 -26.28
N LEU A 135 -0.38 -6.30 -25.72
CA LEU A 135 -0.24 -6.48 -24.27
C LEU A 135 0.17 -5.18 -23.58
N PHE A 136 1.05 -4.38 -24.18
CA PHE A 136 1.39 -3.06 -23.69
C PHE A 136 0.16 -2.14 -23.69
N LEU A 137 -0.57 -2.04 -24.80
CA LEU A 137 -1.77 -1.19 -24.89
C LEU A 137 -2.86 -1.61 -23.90
N LEU A 138 -3.10 -2.92 -23.75
CA LEU A 138 -4.04 -3.47 -22.80
C LEU A 138 -3.66 -3.09 -21.36
N THR A 139 -2.42 -3.39 -20.96
CA THR A 139 -1.94 -3.13 -19.60
C THR A 139 -1.78 -1.64 -19.31
N PHE A 140 -1.45 -0.82 -20.32
CA PHE A 140 -1.46 0.64 -20.23
C PHE A 140 -2.88 1.16 -19.99
N ALA A 141 -3.87 0.73 -20.78
CA ALA A 141 -5.27 1.12 -20.60
C ALA A 141 -5.80 0.71 -19.22
N MET A 142 -5.46 -0.50 -18.76
CA MET A 142 -5.78 -0.95 -17.41
C MET A 142 -5.08 -0.10 -16.34
N GLY A 143 -3.81 0.27 -16.54
CA GLY A 143 -3.03 1.14 -15.66
C GLY A 143 -3.59 2.55 -15.53
N MET A 144 -4.11 3.10 -16.63
CA MET A 144 -4.79 4.40 -16.63
C MET A 144 -6.14 4.35 -15.89
N LYS A 145 -6.81 3.18 -15.87
CA LYS A 145 -8.01 2.96 -15.05
C LYS A 145 -7.67 2.71 -13.58
N SER A 146 -6.57 2.02 -13.28
CA SER A 146 -6.20 1.63 -11.91
C SER A 146 -4.68 1.50 -11.74
N GLU A 147 -4.13 2.22 -10.74
CA GLU A 147 -2.69 2.34 -10.52
C GLU A 147 -1.93 1.01 -10.37
N ARG A 148 -2.59 -0.02 -9.82
CA ARG A 148 -1.96 -1.35 -9.63
C ARG A 148 -1.60 -2.08 -10.91
N PHE A 149 -2.13 -1.67 -12.08
CA PHE A 149 -1.79 -2.28 -13.36
C PHE A 149 -0.62 -1.60 -14.06
N ILE A 150 -0.17 -0.43 -13.57
CA ILE A 150 0.98 0.31 -14.11
C ILE A 150 2.26 -0.55 -14.16
N PRO A 151 2.59 -1.35 -13.13
CA PRO A 151 3.76 -2.23 -13.18
C PRO A 151 3.73 -3.21 -14.36
N PHE A 152 2.55 -3.69 -14.78
CA PHE A 152 2.45 -4.59 -15.93
C PHE A 152 2.74 -3.86 -17.25
N ALA A 153 2.26 -2.63 -17.41
CA ALA A 153 2.60 -1.81 -18.57
C ALA A 153 4.11 -1.54 -18.64
N ALA A 154 4.71 -1.23 -17.49
CA ALA A 154 6.16 -1.05 -17.37
C ALA A 154 6.95 -2.33 -17.72
N MET A 155 6.43 -3.51 -17.41
CA MET A 155 7.06 -4.78 -17.82
C MET A 155 7.09 -4.96 -19.34
N PHE A 156 6.06 -4.51 -20.08
CA PHE A 156 6.01 -4.62 -21.54
C PHE A 156 6.75 -3.49 -22.26
N LEU A 157 7.06 -2.39 -21.56
CA LEU A 157 7.69 -1.21 -22.14
C LEU A 157 9.04 -1.51 -22.84
N PRO A 158 10.01 -2.24 -22.24
CA PRO A 158 11.26 -2.56 -22.93
C PRO A 158 11.05 -3.34 -24.23
N PHE A 159 10.10 -4.28 -24.25
CA PHE A 159 9.82 -5.11 -25.43
C PHE A 159 9.26 -4.29 -26.58
N ILE A 160 8.37 -3.32 -26.30
CA ILE A 160 7.84 -2.45 -27.35
C ILE A 160 8.89 -1.48 -27.87
N LEU A 161 9.73 -0.90 -26.99
CA LEU A 161 10.82 -0.03 -27.42
C LEU A 161 11.82 -0.76 -28.32
N LEU A 162 12.22 -1.98 -27.94
CA LEU A 162 13.09 -2.83 -28.75
C LEU A 162 12.45 -3.23 -30.10
N SER A 163 11.12 -3.33 -30.17
CA SER A 163 10.44 -3.72 -31.41
C SER A 163 10.53 -2.67 -32.53
N VAL A 164 10.78 -1.40 -32.17
CA VAL A 164 10.88 -0.27 -33.11
C VAL A 164 12.31 -0.07 -33.62
N LEU A 165 13.32 -0.53 -32.86
CA LEU A 165 14.72 -0.44 -33.28
C LEU A 165 14.99 -1.33 -34.51
N PRO A 166 15.81 -0.88 -35.49
CA PRO A 166 16.26 -1.72 -36.60
C PRO A 166 17.01 -2.96 -36.11
N GLU A 167 16.87 -4.11 -36.79
CA GLU A 167 17.60 -5.35 -36.43
C GLU A 167 19.13 -5.17 -36.40
N SER A 168 19.66 -4.26 -37.21
CA SER A 168 21.08 -3.89 -37.20
C SER A 168 21.53 -3.22 -35.90
N GLU A 169 20.61 -2.55 -35.20
CA GLU A 169 20.86 -1.84 -33.94
C GLU A 169 20.52 -2.71 -32.70
N LYS A 170 19.78 -3.80 -32.88
CA LYS A 170 19.45 -4.75 -31.80
C LYS A 170 20.63 -5.63 -31.39
N ARG A 171 21.68 -5.70 -32.21
CA ARG A 171 22.85 -6.55 -31.93
C ARG A 171 23.88 -5.76 -31.14
N LEU A 172 23.72 -5.73 -29.83
CA LEU A 172 24.83 -5.43 -28.94
C LEU A 172 25.75 -6.67 -28.86
N SER A 173 27.05 -6.45 -28.66
CA SER A 173 27.91 -7.59 -28.34
C SER A 173 27.52 -8.15 -26.97
N VAL A 174 27.59 -9.47 -26.81
CA VAL A 174 27.30 -10.15 -25.53
C VAL A 174 28.09 -9.54 -24.36
N ARG A 175 29.29 -9.01 -24.64
CA ARG A 175 30.13 -8.30 -23.65
C ARG A 175 29.50 -6.98 -23.20
N ILE A 176 28.90 -6.21 -24.12
CA ILE A 176 28.23 -4.95 -23.79
C ILE A 176 26.90 -5.23 -23.08
N GLU A 177 26.13 -6.23 -23.51
CA GLU A 177 24.90 -6.62 -22.80
C GLU A 177 25.19 -7.07 -21.37
N ALA A 178 26.22 -7.91 -21.18
CA ALA A 178 26.67 -8.32 -19.86
C ALA A 178 27.13 -7.11 -19.04
N LEU A 179 27.93 -6.20 -19.62
CA LEU A 179 28.38 -4.98 -18.94
C LEU A 179 27.21 -4.09 -18.54
N LEU A 180 26.25 -3.83 -19.44
CA LEU A 180 25.05 -3.03 -19.13
C LEU A 180 24.20 -3.71 -18.07
N SER A 181 24.05 -5.03 -18.12
CA SER A 181 23.33 -5.79 -17.10
C SER A 181 24.05 -5.71 -15.74
N PHE A 182 25.38 -5.79 -15.72
CA PHE A 182 26.19 -5.60 -14.51
C PHE A 182 26.13 -4.16 -14.00
N ILE A 183 26.13 -3.16 -14.87
CA ILE A 183 25.97 -1.75 -14.50
C ILE A 183 24.57 -1.51 -13.93
N LEU A 184 23.51 -1.98 -14.61
CA LEU A 184 22.14 -1.86 -14.12
C LEU A 184 21.95 -2.62 -12.81
N LEU A 185 22.49 -3.83 -12.69
CA LEU A 185 22.49 -4.58 -11.44
C LEU A 185 23.31 -3.85 -10.37
N GLY A 186 24.44 -3.24 -10.72
CA GLY A 186 25.28 -2.44 -9.83
C GLY A 186 24.58 -1.17 -9.37
N CYS A 187 23.91 -0.43 -10.25
CA CYS A 187 23.11 0.75 -9.94
C CYS A 187 21.87 0.38 -9.11
N ALA A 188 21.16 -0.69 -9.47
CA ALA A 188 20.05 -1.22 -8.69
C ALA A 188 20.52 -1.70 -7.32
N SER A 189 21.67 -2.38 -7.26
CA SER A 189 22.31 -2.80 -6.02
C SER A 189 22.71 -1.59 -5.21
N LEU A 190 23.36 -0.56 -5.74
CA LEU A 190 23.74 0.66 -5.01
C LEU A 190 22.52 1.46 -4.52
N TYR A 191 21.50 1.61 -5.37
CA TYR A 191 20.24 2.25 -5.01
C TYR A 191 19.52 1.50 -3.89
N THR A 192 19.51 0.17 -3.98
CA THR A 192 18.93 -0.69 -2.94
C THR A 192 19.89 -0.95 -1.79
N PHE A 193 21.20 -0.76 -1.87
CA PHE A 193 22.18 -1.16 -0.85
C PHE A 193 22.00 -0.36 0.44
N SER A 194 21.59 0.89 0.30
CA SER A 194 21.20 1.76 1.42
C SER A 194 19.91 1.30 2.13
N PHE A 195 19.17 0.32 1.59
CA PHE A 195 17.80 -0.02 1.97
C PHE A 195 17.56 -1.36 2.72
N PRO A 196 18.43 -2.38 2.70
CA PRO A 196 18.23 -3.58 3.53
C PRO A 196 19.27 -3.73 4.66
N PHE A 197 20.41 -3.04 4.60
CA PHE A 197 21.50 -3.23 5.59
C PHE A 197 21.47 -2.25 6.77
N HIS A 198 20.60 -1.23 6.74
CA HIS A 198 20.39 -0.36 7.89
C HIS A 198 19.21 -0.89 8.74
N PRO A 199 19.35 -1.06 10.07
CA PRO A 199 18.29 -1.58 10.94
C PRO A 199 16.95 -0.85 10.79
N SER A 200 17.00 0.43 10.43
CA SER A 200 15.81 1.27 10.27
C SER A 200 15.12 1.16 8.90
N ALA A 201 15.77 0.52 7.92
CA ALA A 201 15.25 0.50 6.56
C ALA A 201 14.06 -0.46 6.40
N PHE A 202 14.02 -1.54 7.19
CA PHE A 202 12.82 -2.36 7.32
C PHE A 202 11.64 -1.54 7.87
N ALA A 203 11.84 -0.84 8.99
CA ALA A 203 10.82 0.01 9.60
C ALA A 203 10.29 1.07 8.63
N TYR A 204 11.17 1.62 7.79
CA TYR A 204 10.81 2.55 6.73
C TYR A 204 10.01 1.88 5.59
N MET A 205 10.48 0.75 5.04
CA MET A 205 9.82 0.07 3.91
C MET A 205 8.42 -0.43 4.26
N VAL A 206 8.24 -0.94 5.48
CA VAL A 206 6.92 -1.40 5.96
C VAL A 206 6.05 -0.26 6.50
N ARG A 207 6.56 0.98 6.55
CA ARG A 207 5.95 2.13 7.22
C ARG A 207 5.41 1.74 8.60
N GLN A 208 6.30 1.22 9.44
CA GLN A 208 5.94 0.66 10.75
C GLN A 208 5.26 1.70 11.65
N GLU A 209 5.49 3.00 11.42
CA GLU A 209 4.77 4.09 12.09
C GLU A 209 3.27 4.15 11.80
N LYS A 210 2.79 3.43 10.78
CA LYS A 210 1.35 3.30 10.47
C LYS A 210 0.72 2.02 11.00
N ILE A 211 1.52 1.16 11.66
CA ILE A 211 1.07 -0.11 12.21
C ILE A 211 0.73 0.08 13.69
N PRO A 212 -0.45 -0.39 14.17
CA PRO A 212 -0.89 -0.16 15.54
C PRO A 212 -0.24 -1.17 16.51
N VAL A 213 1.08 -1.13 16.63
CA VAL A 213 1.89 -2.12 17.38
C VAL A 213 1.50 -2.16 18.86
N VAL A 214 1.31 -0.99 19.49
CA VAL A 214 0.97 -0.87 20.90
C VAL A 214 -0.49 -1.27 21.14
N MET A 215 -1.40 -0.87 20.26
CA MET A 215 -2.78 -1.38 20.28
C MET A 215 -2.80 -2.91 20.20
N CYS A 216 -1.98 -3.53 19.36
CA CYS A 216 -1.89 -4.98 19.25
C CYS A 216 -1.31 -5.67 20.50
N GLN A 217 -0.44 -5.00 21.26
CA GLN A 217 -0.04 -5.49 22.59
C GLN A 217 -1.23 -5.44 23.55
N PHE A 218 -1.95 -4.32 23.59
CA PHE A 218 -3.13 -4.13 24.45
C PHE A 218 -4.20 -5.18 24.14
N LEU A 219 -4.59 -5.33 22.86
CA LEU A 219 -5.63 -6.26 22.45
C LEU A 219 -5.30 -7.73 22.81
N ARG A 220 -4.02 -8.12 22.75
CA ARG A 220 -3.57 -9.45 23.18
C ARG A 220 -3.68 -9.65 24.67
N GLU A 221 -3.14 -8.71 25.44
CA GLU A 221 -3.08 -8.83 26.89
C GLU A 221 -4.48 -8.83 27.52
N GLN A 222 -5.38 -8.01 26.98
CA GLN A 222 -6.75 -7.91 27.49
C GLN A 222 -7.66 -9.04 27.01
N ASN A 223 -7.21 -9.87 26.05
CA ASN A 223 -7.97 -10.98 25.46
C ASN A 223 -9.42 -10.59 25.08
N LEU A 224 -9.57 -9.42 24.44
CA LEU A 224 -10.89 -8.90 24.07
C LEU A 224 -11.55 -9.80 23.03
N ASN A 225 -12.87 -9.93 23.13
CA ASN A 225 -13.73 -10.63 22.18
C ASN A 225 -14.91 -9.75 21.78
N GLY A 226 -15.47 -10.00 20.59
CA GLY A 226 -16.61 -9.24 20.06
C GLY A 226 -16.37 -8.71 18.65
N ASN A 227 -17.21 -7.76 18.24
CA ASN A 227 -17.17 -7.15 16.91
C ASN A 227 -16.51 -5.77 16.96
N VAL A 228 -15.64 -5.49 16.01
CA VAL A 228 -14.91 -4.23 15.91
C VAL A 228 -15.17 -3.52 14.58
N PHE A 229 -15.64 -2.28 14.66
CA PHE A 229 -15.67 -1.36 13.54
C PHE A 229 -14.34 -0.61 13.51
N ALA A 230 -13.49 -0.95 12.54
CA ALA A 230 -12.14 -0.41 12.46
C ALA A 230 -11.92 0.41 11.20
N ARG A 231 -11.00 1.39 11.25
CA ARG A 231 -10.54 2.06 10.03
C ARG A 231 -10.04 1.00 9.04
N TYR A 232 -10.54 1.02 7.81
CA TYR A 232 -10.21 0.05 6.74
C TYR A 232 -8.72 -0.32 6.66
N ALA A 233 -7.82 0.65 6.72
CA ALA A 233 -6.37 0.43 6.65
C ALA A 233 -5.76 -0.26 7.89
N LEU A 234 -6.43 -0.19 9.05
CA LEU A 234 -5.99 -0.81 10.30
C LEU A 234 -6.68 -2.16 10.56
N ALA A 235 -7.86 -2.38 9.98
CA ALA A 235 -8.73 -3.51 10.28
C ALA A 235 -8.01 -4.86 10.10
N ALA A 236 -7.22 -5.02 9.04
CA ALA A 236 -6.51 -6.28 8.75
C ALA A 236 -5.53 -6.72 9.87
N HIS A 237 -5.06 -5.79 10.71
CA HIS A 237 -4.18 -6.13 11.83
C HIS A 237 -4.92 -6.75 13.02
N ILE A 238 -6.21 -6.47 13.20
CA ILE A 238 -6.93 -6.84 14.42
C ILE A 238 -7.10 -8.36 14.58
N PRO A 239 -7.53 -9.12 13.55
CA PRO A 239 -7.62 -10.57 13.65
C PRO A 239 -6.25 -11.21 13.89
N TYR A 240 -5.19 -10.67 13.28
CA TYR A 240 -3.82 -11.12 13.53
C TYR A 240 -3.41 -10.91 14.99
N CYS A 241 -3.71 -9.74 15.56
CA CYS A 241 -3.33 -9.44 16.93
C CYS A 241 -4.16 -10.21 17.95
N THR A 242 -5.41 -10.54 17.65
CA THR A 242 -6.32 -11.18 18.62
C THR A 242 -6.52 -12.67 18.41
N ASN A 243 -5.75 -13.30 17.51
CA ASN A 243 -5.99 -14.68 17.06
C ASN A 243 -7.45 -14.91 16.60
N GLY A 244 -8.07 -13.87 16.02
CA GLY A 244 -9.45 -13.90 15.55
C GLY A 244 -10.53 -13.66 16.61
N ASN A 245 -10.18 -13.39 17.88
CA ASN A 245 -11.18 -13.13 18.93
C ASN A 245 -12.00 -11.85 18.68
N LEU A 246 -11.38 -10.84 18.03
CA LEU A 246 -12.10 -9.67 17.52
C LEU A 246 -12.42 -9.82 16.04
N LYS A 247 -13.71 -9.81 15.71
CA LYS A 247 -14.22 -9.89 14.34
C LYS A 247 -14.35 -8.50 13.75
N VAL A 248 -13.65 -8.24 12.65
CA VAL A 248 -13.69 -6.94 11.98
C VAL A 248 -14.94 -6.79 11.13
N PHE A 249 -15.48 -5.57 11.09
CA PHE A 249 -16.60 -5.23 10.22
C PHE A 249 -16.26 -5.43 8.74
N ILE A 250 -15.09 -4.96 8.31
CA ILE A 250 -14.53 -5.13 6.97
C ILE A 250 -13.01 -4.90 7.01
N ASP A 251 -12.26 -5.52 6.09
CA ASP A 251 -10.82 -5.25 5.89
C ASP A 251 -10.44 -5.26 4.39
N GLY A 252 -9.14 -5.22 4.11
CA GLY A 252 -8.55 -5.19 2.77
C GLY A 252 -8.95 -6.32 1.82
N ARG A 253 -9.61 -7.39 2.31
CA ARG A 253 -10.13 -8.52 1.51
C ARG A 253 -11.53 -8.23 0.95
N ALA A 254 -11.92 -6.97 0.90
CA ALA A 254 -13.19 -6.57 0.33
C ALA A 254 -13.30 -7.00 -1.15
N ASP A 255 -14.53 -7.30 -1.59
CA ASP A 255 -14.85 -7.89 -2.90
C ASP A 255 -14.44 -9.38 -3.05
N THR A 256 -13.48 -9.88 -2.29
CA THR A 256 -13.15 -11.34 -2.24
C THR A 256 -13.90 -12.11 -1.17
N ILE A 257 -14.08 -11.52 0.02
CA ILE A 257 -14.79 -12.13 1.16
C ILE A 257 -16.05 -11.33 1.51
N TYR A 258 -15.97 -10.00 1.43
CA TYR A 258 -17.06 -9.11 1.80
C TYR A 258 -17.80 -8.65 0.55
N PRO A 259 -19.14 -8.78 0.50
CA PRO A 259 -19.91 -8.35 -0.64
C PRO A 259 -19.99 -6.80 -0.69
N PRO A 260 -20.25 -6.20 -1.87
CA PRO A 260 -20.18 -4.75 -2.07
C PRO A 260 -21.04 -3.94 -1.08
N GLU A 261 -22.18 -4.47 -0.67
CA GLU A 261 -23.13 -3.82 0.24
C GLU A 261 -22.53 -3.55 1.62
N ILE A 262 -21.63 -4.42 2.09
CA ILE A 262 -20.91 -4.22 3.36
C ILE A 262 -19.94 -3.05 3.25
N PHE A 263 -19.31 -2.87 2.09
CA PHE A 263 -18.47 -1.70 1.85
C PHE A 263 -19.31 -0.42 1.73
N SER A 264 -20.48 -0.48 1.10
CA SER A 264 -21.44 0.63 1.07
C SER A 264 -21.83 1.06 2.48
N LEU A 265 -22.19 0.09 3.32
CA LEU A 265 -22.57 0.31 4.71
C LEU A 265 -21.41 0.88 5.53
N TYR A 266 -20.20 0.32 5.40
CA TYR A 266 -19.00 0.85 6.03
C TYR A 266 -18.77 2.32 5.66
N ARG A 267 -18.91 2.68 4.38
CA ARG A 267 -18.77 4.07 3.90
C ARG A 267 -19.87 4.97 4.43
N SER A 268 -21.12 4.51 4.46
CA SER A 268 -22.25 5.24 5.05
C SER A 268 -21.92 5.66 6.48
N ILE A 269 -21.46 4.70 7.29
CA ILE A 269 -21.05 4.93 8.67
C ILE A 269 -19.86 5.89 8.75
N TYR A 270 -18.79 5.61 7.99
CA TYR A 270 -17.57 6.42 7.98
C TYR A 270 -17.82 7.88 7.57
N ASN A 271 -18.68 8.11 6.58
CA ASN A 271 -18.99 9.44 6.05
C ASN A 271 -20.06 10.19 6.88
N LEU A 272 -20.51 9.62 8.01
CA LEU A 272 -21.51 10.22 8.88
C LEU A 272 -22.82 10.54 8.12
N THR A 273 -23.21 9.69 7.18
CA THR A 273 -24.49 9.86 6.48
C THR A 273 -25.65 9.84 7.47
N PRO A 274 -26.78 10.52 7.21
CA PRO A 274 -27.93 10.49 8.11
C PRO A 274 -28.32 9.05 8.53
N GLY A 275 -28.37 8.78 9.83
CA GLY A 275 -28.65 7.46 10.38
C GLY A 275 -27.44 6.55 10.62
N TRP A 276 -26.21 7.07 10.49
CA TRP A 276 -24.98 6.29 10.68
C TRP A 276 -24.87 5.65 12.09
N GLU A 277 -25.36 6.31 13.15
CA GLU A 277 -25.33 5.78 14.50
C GLU A 277 -26.18 4.51 14.59
N LYS A 278 -27.36 4.53 13.97
CA LYS A 278 -28.24 3.37 13.91
C LYS A 278 -27.58 2.23 13.13
N GLN A 279 -26.99 2.52 11.97
CA GLN A 279 -26.26 1.53 11.17
C GLN A 279 -25.10 0.89 11.94
N LEU A 280 -24.34 1.70 12.69
CA LEU A 280 -23.26 1.21 13.54
C LEU A 280 -23.80 0.34 14.70
N ASN A 281 -24.94 0.69 15.26
CA ASN A 281 -25.58 -0.09 16.33
C ASN A 281 -26.19 -1.40 15.82
N ASP A 282 -26.86 -1.37 14.67
CA ASP A 282 -27.47 -2.54 14.01
C ASP A 282 -26.41 -3.56 13.57
N SER A 283 -25.14 -3.14 13.43
CA SER A 283 -24.02 -4.05 13.16
C SER A 283 -23.46 -4.75 14.41
N HIS A 284 -24.10 -4.57 15.58
CA HIS A 284 -23.67 -5.17 16.84
C HIS A 284 -22.20 -4.90 17.15
N THR A 285 -21.75 -3.68 16.87
CA THR A 285 -20.36 -3.26 17.15
C THR A 285 -20.15 -3.09 18.65
N ASP A 286 -19.13 -3.74 19.18
CA ASP A 286 -18.71 -3.66 20.59
C ASP A 286 -17.58 -2.64 20.78
N TYR A 287 -16.70 -2.54 19.78
CA TYR A 287 -15.52 -1.69 19.79
C TYR A 287 -15.40 -0.89 18.51
N VAL A 288 -14.89 0.34 18.61
CA VAL A 288 -14.53 1.15 17.45
C VAL A 288 -13.04 1.48 17.51
N LEU A 289 -12.28 1.03 16.51
CA LEU A 289 -10.85 1.32 16.40
C LEU A 289 -10.62 2.34 15.28
N TRP A 290 -10.19 3.54 15.66
CA TRP A 290 -10.10 4.65 14.72
C TRP A 290 -8.80 5.43 14.81
N THR A 291 -8.44 6.12 13.73
CA THR A 291 -7.25 6.98 13.69
C THR A 291 -7.45 8.26 14.50
N LYS A 292 -6.37 8.90 14.97
CA LYS A 292 -6.41 10.14 15.78
C LYS A 292 -6.90 11.42 15.06
N LYS A 293 -7.61 11.30 13.94
CA LYS A 293 -8.12 12.44 13.15
C LYS A 293 -9.35 12.06 12.32
N GLY A 294 -10.04 13.10 11.84
CA GLY A 294 -11.16 13.01 10.90
C GLY A 294 -12.52 13.16 11.58
N ALA A 295 -13.53 13.50 10.77
CA ALA A 295 -14.88 13.81 11.26
C ALA A 295 -15.51 12.66 12.08
N PHE A 296 -15.29 11.41 11.67
CA PHE A 296 -15.79 10.24 12.39
C PHE A 296 -15.25 10.15 13.82
N LEU A 297 -13.98 10.51 14.06
CA LEU A 297 -13.44 10.58 15.43
C LEU A 297 -14.17 11.64 16.25
N SER A 298 -14.36 12.84 15.69
CA SER A 298 -15.06 13.93 16.37
C SER A 298 -16.48 13.52 16.76
N ALA A 299 -17.18 12.80 15.87
CA ALA A 299 -18.50 12.26 16.13
C ALA A 299 -18.49 11.22 17.27
N LEU A 300 -17.52 10.29 17.29
CA LEU A 300 -17.36 9.32 18.38
C LEU A 300 -17.10 10.00 19.74
N GLN A 301 -16.28 11.05 19.76
CA GLN A 301 -15.96 11.79 20.98
C GLN A 301 -17.16 12.57 21.54
N GLN A 302 -18.09 12.98 20.68
CA GLN A 302 -19.33 13.66 21.06
C GLN A 302 -20.47 12.68 21.39
N SER A 303 -20.32 11.41 21.03
CA SER A 303 -21.35 10.40 21.23
C SER A 303 -21.58 10.09 22.71
N THR A 304 -22.84 9.90 23.08
CA THR A 304 -23.22 9.42 24.42
C THR A 304 -22.98 7.93 24.59
N ASP A 305 -22.80 7.18 23.50
CA ASP A 305 -22.84 5.70 23.51
C ASP A 305 -21.45 5.07 23.55
N TRP A 306 -20.42 5.84 23.20
CA TRP A 306 -19.03 5.38 23.10
C TRP A 306 -18.16 6.04 24.16
N GLU A 307 -17.21 5.29 24.71
CA GLU A 307 -16.19 5.81 25.62
C GLU A 307 -14.80 5.30 25.22
N LEU A 308 -13.78 6.13 25.45
CA LEU A 308 -12.40 5.77 25.14
C LEU A 308 -11.92 4.68 26.11
N LEU A 309 -11.50 3.55 25.55
CA LEU A 309 -10.94 2.42 26.30
C LEU A 309 -9.41 2.46 26.32
N PHE A 310 -8.78 2.72 25.18
CA PHE A 310 -7.33 2.73 25.06
C PHE A 310 -6.86 3.65 23.93
N GLU A 311 -5.68 4.24 24.08
CA GLU A 311 -5.03 5.03 23.03
C GLU A 311 -3.58 4.60 22.83
N ASP A 312 -3.13 4.59 21.57
CA ASP A 312 -1.71 4.49 21.24
C ASP A 312 -1.26 5.69 20.40
N HIS A 313 -0.04 5.69 19.86
CA HIS A 313 0.47 6.80 19.06
C HIS A 313 -0.31 7.10 17.77
N ILE A 314 -1.08 6.16 17.20
CA ILE A 314 -1.78 6.36 15.91
C ILE A 314 -3.29 6.20 15.97
N SER A 315 -3.82 5.59 17.02
CA SER A 315 -5.21 5.16 17.08
C SER A 315 -5.84 5.27 18.47
N TYR A 316 -7.17 5.28 18.45
CA TYR A 316 -8.04 5.21 19.61
C TYR A 316 -8.89 3.94 19.50
N LEU A 317 -9.07 3.25 20.62
CA LEU A 317 -10.03 2.18 20.80
C LEU A 317 -11.14 2.69 21.70
N PHE A 318 -12.35 2.75 21.17
CA PHE A 318 -13.56 3.04 21.91
C PHE A 318 -14.29 1.73 22.21
N ARG A 319 -15.03 1.72 23.31
CA ARG A 319 -16.00 0.68 23.67
C ARG A 319 -17.37 1.28 23.87
N ARG A 320 -18.40 0.45 23.78
CA ARG A 320 -19.77 0.84 24.13
C ARG A 320 -19.89 1.11 25.64
N LYS A 321 -20.53 2.21 26.03
CA LYS A 321 -20.79 2.52 27.45
C LYS A 321 -21.65 1.44 28.08
N GLY A 322 -21.33 1.07 29.31
CA GLY A 322 -21.99 -0.03 30.03
C GLY A 322 -21.38 -1.41 29.76
N ALA A 323 -20.53 -1.56 28.74
CA ALA A 323 -19.74 -2.77 28.53
C ALA A 323 -18.38 -2.63 29.21
N TYR A 324 -18.19 -3.32 30.33
CA TYR A 324 -16.95 -3.29 31.11
C TYR A 324 -16.23 -4.64 30.96
N PRO A 325 -15.36 -4.82 29.96
CA PRO A 325 -14.49 -5.99 29.92
C PRO A 325 -13.62 -6.01 31.19
N ASN A 326 -13.30 -7.20 31.69
CA ASN A 326 -12.33 -7.35 32.77
C ASN A 326 -10.94 -6.99 32.25
N LEU A 327 -10.48 -5.78 32.60
CA LEU A 327 -9.18 -5.30 32.18
C LEU A 327 -8.11 -5.65 33.22
N SER A 328 -6.98 -6.15 32.75
CA SER A 328 -5.78 -6.35 33.56
C SER A 328 -4.86 -5.13 33.44
N PRO A 329 -4.10 -4.77 34.49
CA PRO A 329 -3.07 -3.73 34.40
C PRO A 329 -2.16 -3.98 33.20
N PHE A 330 -2.02 -2.97 32.34
CA PHE A 330 -1.26 -3.09 31.10
C PHE A 330 -0.17 -2.03 31.03
N THR A 331 1.07 -2.48 30.82
CA THR A 331 2.21 -1.60 30.58
C THR A 331 2.80 -1.90 29.20
N PRO A 332 2.59 -1.03 28.21
CA PRO A 332 3.12 -1.28 26.87
C PRO A 332 4.65 -1.18 26.85
N THR A 333 5.28 -2.04 26.04
CA THR A 333 6.73 -2.16 25.94
C THR A 333 7.26 -1.81 24.55
N GLY A 334 8.53 -1.42 24.49
CA GLY A 334 9.23 -1.10 23.26
C GLY A 334 9.14 0.38 22.82
N PRO A 335 9.76 0.73 21.69
CA PRO A 335 9.98 2.11 21.27
C PRO A 335 8.67 2.86 20.96
N TYR A 336 7.68 2.18 20.38
CA TYR A 336 6.36 2.76 20.10
C TYR A 336 5.51 2.97 21.37
N ALA A 337 5.76 2.20 22.43
CA ALA A 337 5.14 2.43 23.73
C ALA A 337 5.64 3.73 24.36
N ALA A 338 6.95 3.98 24.29
CA ALA A 338 7.54 5.24 24.71
C ALA A 338 7.05 6.42 23.88
N LEU A 339 6.93 6.25 22.55
CA LEU A 339 6.30 7.25 21.68
C LEU A 339 4.86 7.56 22.12
N SER A 340 4.06 6.52 22.39
CA SER A 340 2.67 6.69 22.84
C SER A 340 2.59 7.45 24.16
N ARG A 341 3.46 7.11 25.13
CA ARG A 341 3.58 7.84 26.42
C ARG A 341 4.03 9.29 26.23
N ALA A 342 5.02 9.52 25.39
CA ALA A 342 5.54 10.86 25.11
C ALA A 342 4.46 11.75 24.47
N ILE A 343 3.68 11.23 23.53
CA ILE A 343 2.54 11.95 22.93
C ILE A 343 1.48 12.29 23.99
N ALA A 344 1.12 11.32 24.84
CA ALA A 344 0.14 11.53 25.92
C ALA A 344 0.62 12.52 27.00
N MET A 345 1.92 12.58 27.27
CA MET A 345 2.51 13.59 28.16
C MET A 345 2.57 14.97 27.48
N SER A 346 2.90 15.00 26.19
CA SER A 346 2.95 16.23 25.39
C SER A 346 1.59 16.90 25.27
N SER A 347 0.50 16.14 25.15
CA SER A 347 -0.87 16.70 25.13
C SER A 347 -1.26 17.37 26.46
N LYS A 348 -0.55 17.05 27.55
CA LYS A 348 -0.69 17.69 28.87
C LYS A 348 0.38 18.76 29.12
N HIS A 349 1.09 19.19 28.08
CA HIS A 349 2.19 20.16 28.14
C HIS A 349 3.38 19.73 29.04
N LEU A 350 3.54 18.42 29.29
CA LEU A 350 4.64 17.87 30.09
C LEU A 350 5.86 17.52 29.20
N TYR A 351 6.35 18.50 28.44
CA TYR A 351 7.31 18.26 27.35
C TYR A 351 8.64 17.64 27.81
N LYS A 352 9.19 18.08 28.95
CA LYS A 352 10.44 17.52 29.50
C LYS A 352 10.29 16.04 29.87
N LYS A 353 9.20 15.69 30.57
CA LYS A 353 8.90 14.29 30.92
C LYS A 353 8.62 13.45 29.67
N ALA A 354 7.96 14.03 28.67
CA ALA A 354 7.73 13.37 27.39
C ALA A 354 9.04 13.06 26.66
N GLU A 355 9.99 13.99 26.66
CA GLU A 355 11.33 13.78 26.09
C GLU A 355 12.10 12.69 26.85
N GLU A 356 12.13 12.75 28.19
CA GLU A 356 12.76 11.72 29.04
C GLU A 356 12.16 10.32 28.79
N ALA A 357 10.84 10.23 28.69
CA ALA A 357 10.15 8.99 28.39
C ALA A 357 10.52 8.44 27.01
N LEU A 358 10.67 9.31 26.01
CA LEU A 358 11.06 8.93 24.65
C LEU A 358 12.51 8.46 24.59
N LEU A 359 13.42 9.17 25.26
CA LEU A 359 14.85 8.84 25.35
C LEU A 359 15.10 7.56 26.13
N SER A 360 14.30 7.27 27.17
CA SER A 360 14.43 6.03 27.94
C SER A 360 14.22 4.74 27.12
N ALA A 361 13.57 4.85 25.96
CA ALA A 361 13.35 3.74 25.04
C ALA A 361 14.18 3.84 23.75
N ALA A 362 15.03 4.87 23.64
CA ALA A 362 15.99 4.97 22.55
C ALA A 362 17.19 4.06 22.86
N SER A 363 17.46 3.09 21.99
CA SER A 363 18.83 2.61 21.82
C SER A 363 19.71 3.73 21.22
N GLU A 364 21.00 3.48 21.02
CA GLU A 364 21.99 4.41 20.41
C GLU A 364 21.45 5.17 19.17
N HIS A 365 20.49 4.59 18.44
CA HIS A 365 19.65 5.30 17.45
C HIS A 365 18.16 5.04 17.66
N PHE A 366 17.31 6.03 17.31
CA PHE A 366 15.86 5.86 17.25
C PHE A 366 15.47 4.87 16.14
N PRO A 367 14.60 3.88 16.40
CA PRO A 367 14.31 2.80 15.45
C PRO A 367 13.29 3.19 14.35
N ALA A 368 12.70 4.38 14.42
CA ALA A 368 11.67 4.82 13.48
C ALA A 368 11.70 6.34 13.23
N PRO A 369 11.31 6.79 12.02
CA PRO A 369 11.29 8.21 11.65
C PRO A 369 10.35 9.03 12.53
N GLU A 370 9.20 8.48 12.93
CA GLU A 370 8.20 9.20 13.73
C GLU A 370 8.67 9.45 15.17
N ILE A 371 9.50 8.55 15.72
CA ILE A 371 10.08 8.70 17.05
C ILE A 371 11.11 9.83 17.02
N CYS A 372 12.02 9.79 16.03
CA CYS A 372 13.04 10.82 15.85
C CYS A 372 12.42 12.22 15.67
N ARG A 373 11.36 12.32 14.86
CA ARG A 373 10.66 13.59 14.63
C ARG A 373 9.89 14.07 15.84
N THR A 374 9.25 13.16 16.58
CA THR A 374 8.61 13.52 17.84
C THR A 374 9.64 14.04 18.84
N HIS A 375 10.84 13.49 18.88
CA HIS A 375 11.92 14.03 19.73
C HIS A 375 12.27 15.47 19.35
N ALA A 376 12.51 15.75 18.07
CA ALA A 376 12.76 17.12 17.59
C ALA A 376 11.63 18.09 17.96
N LYS A 377 10.37 17.66 17.86
CA LYS A 377 9.20 18.47 18.28
C LYS A 377 9.20 18.74 19.79
N LEU A 378 9.50 17.73 20.60
CA LEU A 378 9.57 17.87 22.07
C LEU A 378 10.68 18.82 22.51
N ILE A 379 11.83 18.80 21.82
CA ILE A 379 12.91 19.77 22.02
C ILE A 379 12.41 21.18 21.66
N ALA A 380 11.75 21.34 20.51
CA ALA A 380 11.20 22.62 20.07
C ALA A 380 10.12 23.17 21.02
N TYR A 381 9.24 22.32 21.57
CA TYR A 381 8.23 22.71 22.57
C TYR A 381 8.85 23.23 23.87
N GLN A 382 10.12 22.92 24.13
CA GLN A 382 10.90 23.43 25.26
C GLN A 382 11.72 24.67 24.89
N ASN A 383 11.46 25.29 23.74
CA ASN A 383 12.17 26.46 23.19
C ASN A 383 13.66 26.22 22.90
N ARG A 384 14.08 24.96 22.69
CA ARG A 384 15.46 24.57 22.30
C ARG A 384 15.58 24.46 20.77
N PHE A 385 15.36 25.56 20.05
CA PHE A 385 15.14 25.53 18.60
C PHE A 385 16.35 25.05 17.77
N GLU A 386 17.58 25.46 18.12
CA GLU A 386 18.79 25.01 17.42
C GLU A 386 18.99 23.50 17.54
N GLU A 387 18.85 22.97 18.74
CA GLU A 387 18.97 21.53 18.99
C GLU A 387 17.83 20.74 18.32
N ALA A 388 16.61 21.29 18.30
CA ALA A 388 15.51 20.69 17.56
C ALA A 388 15.80 20.63 16.06
N TYR A 389 16.46 21.65 15.52
CA TYR A 389 16.85 21.73 14.12
C TYR A 389 17.97 20.74 13.77
N GLU A 390 19.03 20.68 14.57
CA GLU A 390 20.10 19.68 14.44
C GLU A 390 19.53 18.26 14.48
N LYS A 391 18.61 18.01 15.42
CA LYS A 391 17.95 16.71 15.53
C LYS A 391 17.12 16.39 14.28
N LEU A 392 16.41 17.37 13.74
CA LEU A 392 15.61 17.19 12.54
C LEU A 392 16.49 16.88 11.31
N GLN A 393 17.66 17.51 11.19
CA GLN A 393 18.65 17.19 10.15
C GLN A 393 19.22 15.78 10.32
N GLU A 394 19.53 15.37 11.55
CA GLU A 394 19.96 14.00 11.87
C GLU A 394 18.87 12.99 11.46
N CYS A 395 17.60 13.25 11.82
CA CYS A 395 16.48 12.43 11.39
C CYS A 395 16.38 12.33 9.86
N GLN A 396 16.65 13.41 9.13
CA GLN A 396 16.61 13.42 7.66
C GLN A 396 17.75 12.59 7.06
N LYS A 397 18.95 12.62 7.65
CA LYS A 397 20.08 11.78 7.23
C LYS A 397 19.79 10.30 7.45
N LEU A 398 19.17 9.97 8.58
CA LEU A 398 18.80 8.59 8.94
C LEU A 398 17.57 8.08 8.17
N TYR A 399 16.66 8.98 7.78
CA TYR A 399 15.36 8.66 7.17
C TYR A 399 15.03 9.59 5.98
N PRO A 400 15.78 9.53 4.87
CA PRO A 400 15.59 10.44 3.74
C PRO A 400 14.23 10.19 3.06
N TYR A 401 13.36 11.20 3.03
CA TYR A 401 12.06 11.13 2.33
C TYR A 401 11.79 12.38 1.47
N PRO A 402 11.79 12.27 0.13
CA PRO A 402 11.65 13.41 -0.78
C PRO A 402 10.38 14.24 -0.56
N SER A 403 9.21 13.60 -0.43
CA SER A 403 7.94 14.33 -0.32
C SER A 403 7.70 14.95 1.07
N ARG A 404 8.64 14.77 2.01
CA ARG A 404 8.60 15.39 3.34
C ARG A 404 9.74 16.40 3.55
N LEU A 405 10.63 16.62 2.57
CA LEU A 405 11.58 17.74 2.60
C LEU A 405 10.84 19.08 2.68
N GLN A 406 9.76 19.27 1.91
CA GLN A 406 8.92 20.46 2.02
C GLN A 406 8.31 20.64 3.43
N LEU A 407 7.88 19.55 4.07
CA LEU A 407 7.34 19.61 5.44
C LEU A 407 8.44 19.93 6.46
N LEU A 408 9.65 19.42 6.23
CA LEU A 408 10.84 19.72 7.02
C LEU A 408 11.21 21.20 6.89
N GLU A 409 11.25 21.71 5.65
CA GLU A 409 11.50 23.11 5.31
C GLU A 409 10.41 24.04 5.85
N GLU A 410 9.13 23.62 5.85
CA GLU A 410 8.05 24.38 6.48
C GLU A 410 8.19 24.41 7.99
N THR A 411 8.54 23.26 8.60
CA THR A 411 8.80 23.18 10.04
C THR A 411 10.01 24.03 10.41
N GLU A 412 11.07 23.98 9.61
CA GLU A 412 12.29 24.78 9.75
C GLU A 412 12.01 26.27 9.56
N LYS A 413 11.26 26.66 8.52
CA LYS A 413 10.82 28.06 8.30
C LYS A 413 9.97 28.56 9.46
N ARG A 414 9.13 27.70 10.04
CA ARG A 414 8.35 28.03 11.24
C ARG A 414 9.30 28.22 12.43
N LEU A 415 10.18 27.26 12.72
CA LEU A 415 11.14 27.34 13.83
C LEU A 415 12.07 28.56 13.72
N ARG A 416 12.51 28.94 12.50
CA ARG A 416 13.34 30.13 12.25
C ARG A 416 12.61 31.47 12.36
N LYS A 417 11.28 31.50 12.24
CA LYS A 417 10.48 32.75 12.19
C LYS A 417 9.99 33.23 13.56
N TYR A 418 10.20 32.45 14.64
CA TYR A 418 9.75 32.82 15.99
C TYR A 418 10.91 33.36 16.85
N GLU A 419 11.04 34.69 16.90
CA GLU A 419 11.60 35.40 18.06
C GLU A 419 10.67 35.22 19.29
N PRO A 420 11.19 35.32 20.53
CA PRO A 420 10.58 34.73 21.73
C PRO A 420 9.17 35.26 21.98
N TRP A 421 8.15 34.37 22.00
CA TRP A 421 6.78 34.75 22.29
C TRP A 421 6.08 33.83 23.30
N TYR A 422 5.62 34.46 24.39
CA TYR A 422 4.63 33.95 25.34
C TYR A 422 3.28 33.81 24.63
N GLY A 423 2.93 32.62 24.15
CA GLY A 423 1.60 32.36 23.58
C GLY A 423 1.50 30.96 22.99
N ARG A 424 0.39 30.25 23.29
CA ARG A 424 0.16 28.83 22.97
C ARG A 424 0.51 28.46 21.52
N VAL A 425 1.34 27.43 21.38
CA VAL A 425 1.60 26.78 20.10
C VAL A 425 0.64 25.59 19.95
N ASP A 426 -0.47 25.80 19.26
CA ASP A 426 -1.19 24.69 18.64
C ASP A 426 -0.46 24.36 17.32
N PHE A 427 0.27 23.25 17.29
CA PHE A 427 0.70 22.68 16.02
C PHE A 427 -0.56 22.20 15.30
N PRO A 428 -0.85 22.66 14.06
CA PRO A 428 -1.95 22.08 13.30
C PRO A 428 -1.72 20.57 13.17
N SER A 429 -2.71 19.81 13.61
CA SER A 429 -2.77 18.37 13.38
C SER A 429 -2.61 18.12 11.89
N ILE A 430 -1.58 17.35 11.53
CA ILE A 430 -1.17 17.17 10.14
C ILE A 430 -2.26 16.40 9.39
N THR A 431 -3.03 17.12 8.57
CA THR A 431 -3.89 16.56 7.54
C THR A 431 -3.02 15.98 6.42
N LEU A 432 -2.45 14.80 6.67
CA LEU A 432 -1.97 13.94 5.58
C LEU A 432 -3.20 13.47 4.80
N TYR A 433 -3.35 13.96 3.58
CA TYR A 433 -4.21 13.39 2.53
C TYR A 433 -3.81 11.93 2.24
#